data_AF-A0A219AIC3-F1
#
_entry.id   AF-A0A219AIC3-F1
#
_cell.length_a   1.000
_cell.length_b   1.000
_cell.length_c   1.000
_cell.angle_alpha   90.00
_cell.angle_beta   90.00
_cell.angle_gamma   90.00
#
_symmetry.space_group_name_H-M   'P 1'
#
loop_
_entity.id
_entity.type
_entity.pdbx_description
1 polymer ?
#
loop_
_entity_poly.entity_id
_entity_poly.type
_entity_poly.pdbx_seq_one_letter_code
_entity_poly.pdbx_strand_id
1 'polypeptide(L)'
;MTQQIKILKMKKIITIFSLGLFTLGYSQSDYYNDYRRSITDVNWQTVAANLLLSPQQKADLFALNNQYSDYNSWNRAYGSNPDQWRVDRYRSIERIMGPAKYEKFKNKYYKGQNPVAVYNRNKNNYKSTQVKKYNTIKSRKPVINNGVNTKSMKEYERRKKLNDGSHLYVKGNSQGKGNSQGKGKSK
;
A
#
# COMPACT_ATOMS: atom_id res chain seq x y z
N MET A 1 20.41 60.47 25.98
CA MET A 1 20.55 59.63 24.78
C MET A 1 20.39 58.18 25.21
N THR A 2 19.46 57.32 24.78
CA THR A 2 18.42 57.41 23.74
C THR A 2 17.41 56.28 23.96
N GLN A 3 16.13 56.65 23.94
CA GLN A 3 14.92 55.93 23.52
C GLN A 3 14.97 54.42 23.22
N GLN A 4 14.06 53.70 23.91
CA GLN A 4 13.06 52.78 23.34
C GLN A 4 13.29 52.24 21.92
N ILE A 5 13.52 50.92 21.77
CA ILE A 5 13.06 50.17 20.60
C ILE A 5 12.45 48.83 21.04
N LYS A 6 11.12 48.86 21.24
CA LYS A 6 10.27 47.71 20.93
C LYS A 6 10.56 47.30 19.49
N ILE A 7 10.86 46.02 19.27
CA ILE A 7 10.36 45.20 18.15
C ILE A 7 10.61 43.75 18.59
N LEU A 8 9.61 43.16 19.25
CA LEU A 8 9.51 41.71 19.36
C LEU A 8 9.15 41.22 17.95
N LYS A 9 10.16 41.04 17.10
CA LYS A 9 10.00 40.44 15.77
C LYS A 9 9.48 39.03 15.99
N MET A 10 8.18 38.84 15.77
CA MET A 10 7.53 37.55 15.60
C MET A 10 8.42 36.66 14.73
N LYS A 11 9.07 35.68 15.35
CA LYS A 11 9.66 34.56 14.61
C LYS A 11 8.50 33.79 14.02
N LYS A 12 8.23 34.03 12.74
CA LYS A 12 7.41 33.16 11.90
C LYS A 12 8.00 31.76 12.00
N ILE A 13 7.38 30.90 12.80
CA ILE A 13 7.66 29.48 12.77
C ILE A 13 6.97 28.98 11.50
N ILE A 14 7.66 29.11 10.38
CA ILE A 14 7.33 28.40 9.16
C ILE A 14 7.65 26.94 9.49
N THR A 15 6.66 26.21 10.00
CA THR A 15 6.76 24.76 10.13
C THR A 15 6.83 24.20 8.72
N ILE A 16 8.07 23.97 8.28
CA ILE A 16 8.39 23.29 7.04
C ILE A 16 7.81 21.88 7.18
N PHE A 17 6.70 21.60 6.48
CA PHE A 17 6.25 20.25 6.22
C PHE A 17 7.22 19.63 5.21
N SER A 18 8.43 19.31 5.68
CA SER A 18 9.46 18.61 4.90
C SER A 18 9.04 17.16 4.69
N LEU A 19 8.63 16.88 3.46
CA LEU A 19 9.13 15.78 2.62
C LEU A 19 9.24 14.38 3.26
N GLY A 20 8.32 13.51 2.84
CA GLY A 20 8.65 12.21 2.26
C GLY A 20 9.70 11.37 2.97
N LEU A 21 9.31 10.71 4.06
CA LEU A 21 9.99 9.50 4.52
C LEU A 21 9.64 8.35 3.57
N PHE A 22 10.52 8.08 2.61
CA PHE A 22 10.58 6.79 1.92
C PHE A 22 11.06 5.74 2.93
N THR A 23 10.14 5.08 3.63
CA THR A 23 10.46 3.89 4.42
C THR A 23 10.51 2.67 3.50
N LEU A 24 11.67 2.03 3.45
CA LEU A 24 11.91 0.77 2.77
C LEU A 24 11.00 -0.33 3.35
N GLY A 25 10.11 -0.86 2.50
CA GLY A 25 9.89 -2.30 2.38
C GLY A 25 9.31 -3.10 3.55
N TYR A 26 8.35 -2.58 4.30
CA TYR A 26 7.31 -3.44 4.85
C TYR A 26 6.11 -3.35 3.91
N SER A 27 5.50 -4.47 3.53
CA SER A 27 4.23 -4.49 2.81
C SER A 27 3.15 -3.94 3.74
N GLN A 28 3.16 -2.63 3.93
CA GLN A 28 2.17 -1.89 4.67
C GLN A 28 0.84 -2.18 3.99
N SER A 29 -0.12 -2.68 4.78
CA SER A 29 -1.43 -3.11 4.27
C SER A 29 -1.99 -2.06 3.32
N ASP A 30 -2.49 -2.47 2.14
CA ASP A 30 -3.06 -1.54 1.15
C ASP A 30 -4.13 -0.63 1.78
N TYR A 31 -4.81 -1.13 2.82
CA TYR A 31 -5.74 -0.38 3.64
C TYR A 31 -5.11 0.80 4.39
N TYR A 32 -3.94 0.60 5.01
CA TYR A 32 -3.24 1.68 5.68
C TYR A 32 -2.68 2.68 4.67
N ASN A 33 -2.16 2.20 3.54
CA ASN A 33 -1.69 3.09 2.47
C ASN A 33 -2.83 3.96 1.94
N ASP A 34 -4.02 3.39 1.76
CA ASP A 34 -5.22 4.13 1.36
C ASP A 34 -5.69 5.11 2.45
N TYR A 35 -5.62 4.72 3.74
CA TYR A 35 -5.85 5.64 4.86
C TYR A 35 -4.88 6.83 4.80
N ARG A 36 -3.58 6.58 4.58
CA ARG A 36 -2.57 7.63 4.45
C ARG A 36 -2.80 8.52 3.25
N ARG A 37 -3.14 7.96 2.09
CA ARG A 37 -3.52 8.72 0.88
C ARG A 37 -4.72 9.61 1.13
N SER A 38 -5.72 9.13 1.88
CA SER A 38 -6.86 9.95 2.27
C SER A 38 -6.49 11.15 3.15
N ILE A 39 -5.26 11.21 3.67
CA ILE A 39 -4.70 12.36 4.38
C ILE A 39 -3.80 13.17 3.45
N THR A 40 -2.86 12.52 2.75
CA THR A 40 -1.81 13.21 1.99
C THR A 40 -2.28 13.81 0.67
N ASP A 41 -3.28 13.22 0.03
CA ASP A 41 -3.72 13.62 -1.32
C ASP A 41 -4.68 14.83 -1.26
N VAL A 42 -5.05 15.26 -0.04
CA VAL A 42 -5.92 16.41 0.21
C VAL A 42 -5.12 17.49 0.91
N ASN A 43 -5.14 18.71 0.37
CA ASN A 43 -4.59 19.87 1.06
C ASN A 43 -5.58 20.39 2.12
N TRP A 44 -5.45 19.88 3.34
CA TRP A 44 -6.37 20.17 4.45
C TRP A 44 -6.35 21.63 4.91
N GLN A 45 -5.20 22.32 4.78
CA GLN A 45 -5.09 23.75 5.03
C GLN A 45 -5.96 24.53 4.04
N THR A 46 -5.88 24.18 2.75
CA THR A 46 -6.71 24.76 1.70
C THR A 46 -8.18 24.40 1.84
N VAL A 47 -8.51 23.18 2.30
CA VAL A 47 -9.90 22.80 2.65
C VAL A 47 -10.43 23.71 3.74
N ALA A 48 -9.68 23.85 4.85
CA ALA A 48 -10.09 24.65 5.98
C ALA A 48 -10.30 26.12 5.62
N ALA A 49 -9.41 26.69 4.80
CA ALA A 49 -9.52 28.06 4.32
C ALA A 49 -10.72 28.25 3.38
N ASN A 50 -10.85 27.43 2.33
CA ASN A 50 -11.90 27.59 1.33
C ASN A 50 -13.31 27.37 1.87
N LEU A 51 -13.45 26.48 2.86
CA LEU A 51 -14.73 26.17 3.49
C LEU A 51 -15.02 27.06 4.70
N LEU A 52 -14.13 28.00 5.02
CA LEU A 52 -14.24 28.89 6.16
C LEU A 52 -14.56 28.09 7.43
N LEU A 53 -13.71 27.10 7.72
CA LEU A 53 -13.84 26.31 8.95
C LEU A 53 -13.47 27.18 10.15
N SER A 54 -14.26 27.06 11.22
CA SER A 54 -13.94 27.75 12.48
C SER A 54 -12.59 27.24 13.03
N PRO A 55 -11.93 28.00 13.92
CA PRO A 55 -10.70 27.55 14.56
C PRO A 55 -10.83 26.17 15.20
N GLN A 56 -11.97 25.88 15.85
CA GLN A 56 -12.24 24.58 16.44
C GLN A 56 -12.39 23.48 15.38
N GLN A 57 -13.21 23.70 14.36
CA GLN A 57 -13.40 22.74 13.26
C GLN A 57 -12.07 22.40 12.58
N LYS A 58 -11.22 23.42 12.41
CA LYS A 58 -9.87 23.25 11.87
C LYS A 58 -9.03 22.36 12.79
N ALA A 59 -8.99 22.65 14.09
CA ALA A 59 -8.24 21.86 15.07
C ALA A 59 -8.70 20.40 15.06
N ASP A 60 -10.01 20.15 15.11
CA ASP A 60 -10.59 18.80 15.10
C ASP A 60 -10.23 18.05 13.82
N LEU A 61 -10.26 18.72 12.66
CA LEU A 61 -9.89 18.12 11.38
C LEU A 61 -8.42 17.72 11.33
N PHE A 62 -7.52 18.55 11.85
CA PHE A 62 -6.10 18.22 11.93
C PHE A 62 -5.82 17.13 12.96
N ALA A 63 -6.53 17.11 14.09
CA ALA A 63 -6.46 16.02 15.06
C ALA A 63 -6.90 14.68 14.42
N LEU A 64 -8.00 14.69 13.67
CA LEU A 64 -8.48 13.51 12.93
C LEU A 64 -7.44 13.00 11.91
N ASN A 65 -6.74 13.90 11.22
CA ASN A 65 -5.67 13.52 10.28
C ASN A 65 -4.44 12.91 10.96
N ASN A 66 -4.21 13.25 12.23
CA ASN A 66 -3.07 12.76 13.00
C ASN A 66 -3.43 11.58 13.92
N GLN A 67 -4.70 11.13 13.92
CA GLN A 67 -5.21 10.12 14.86
C GLN A 67 -4.42 8.79 14.82
N TYR A 68 -3.99 8.36 13.63
CA TYR A 68 -3.22 7.14 13.44
C TYR A 68 -1.98 7.41 12.59
N SER A 69 -0.94 7.96 13.23
CA SER A 69 0.31 8.40 12.57
C SER A 69 1.13 7.25 11.98
N ASP A 70 0.99 6.03 12.51
CA ASP A 70 1.74 4.84 12.10
C ASP A 70 0.83 3.61 11.86
N TYR A 71 1.38 2.56 11.24
CA TYR A 71 0.62 1.34 10.95
C TYR A 71 0.16 0.61 12.20
N ASN A 72 0.96 0.59 13.27
CA ASN A 72 0.63 -0.18 14.48
C ASN A 72 -0.59 0.42 15.18
N SER A 73 -0.66 1.74 15.31
CA SER A 73 -1.81 2.46 15.86
C SER A 73 -3.07 2.24 15.03
N TRP A 74 -2.97 2.33 13.71
CA TRP A 74 -4.09 2.05 12.82
C TRP A 74 -4.54 0.58 12.89
N ASN A 75 -3.59 -0.37 12.93
CA ASN A 75 -3.88 -1.80 12.96
C ASN A 75 -4.52 -2.22 14.28
N ARG A 76 -4.19 -1.59 15.40
CA ARG A 76 -4.91 -1.79 16.67
C ARG A 76 -6.38 -1.38 16.57
N ALA A 77 -6.69 -0.30 15.86
CA ALA A 77 -8.06 0.19 15.72
C ALA A 77 -8.87 -0.57 14.67
N TYR A 78 -8.26 -0.91 13.53
CA TYR A 78 -8.96 -1.40 12.33
C TYR A 78 -8.47 -2.77 11.84
N GLY A 79 -7.53 -3.42 12.52
CA GLY A 79 -6.96 -4.69 12.06
C GLY A 79 -8.01 -5.81 11.93
N SER A 80 -9.00 -5.85 12.82
CA SER A 80 -10.11 -6.80 12.76
C SER A 80 -11.16 -6.46 11.70
N ASN A 81 -11.32 -5.18 11.36
CA ASN A 81 -12.24 -4.70 10.33
C ASN A 81 -11.62 -3.53 9.53
N PRO A 82 -10.73 -3.83 8.57
CA PRO A 82 -9.97 -2.82 7.85
C PRO A 82 -10.81 -2.08 6.80
N ASP A 83 -12.06 -2.47 6.56
CA ASP A 83 -12.96 -1.72 5.69
C ASP A 83 -13.61 -0.52 6.44
N GLN A 84 -13.61 -0.53 7.78
CA GLN A 84 -14.33 0.44 8.62
C GLN A 84 -13.71 1.84 8.64
N TRP A 85 -12.38 1.97 8.54
CA TRP A 85 -11.68 3.26 8.72
C TRP A 85 -12.23 4.38 7.84
N ARG A 86 -12.61 4.06 6.61
CA ARG A 86 -13.13 5.03 5.63
C ARG A 86 -14.50 5.53 6.03
N VAL A 87 -15.36 4.63 6.51
CA VAL A 87 -16.69 5.02 7.01
C VAL A 87 -16.52 5.97 8.20
N ASP A 88 -15.71 5.60 9.17
CA ASP A 88 -15.50 6.40 10.39
C ASP A 88 -14.86 7.75 10.09
N ARG A 89 -13.82 7.76 9.24
CA ARG A 89 -13.12 8.98 8.83
C ARG A 89 -14.04 9.94 8.13
N TYR A 90 -14.78 9.49 7.11
CA TYR A 90 -15.64 10.37 6.32
C TYR A 90 -16.88 10.84 7.08
N ARG A 91 -17.43 10.02 7.98
CA ARG A 91 -18.46 10.47 8.94
C ARG A 91 -17.90 11.51 9.92
N SER A 92 -16.67 11.33 10.39
CA SER A 92 -16.03 12.29 11.30
C SER A 92 -15.73 13.62 10.61
N ILE A 93 -15.25 13.58 9.37
CA ILE A 93 -15.04 14.78 8.53
C ILE A 93 -16.37 15.51 8.36
N GLU A 94 -17.45 14.82 7.97
CA GLU A 94 -18.77 15.40 7.80
C GLU A 94 -19.30 16.02 9.09
N ARG A 95 -19.14 15.36 10.23
CA ARG A 95 -19.52 15.89 11.55
C ARG A 95 -18.73 17.15 11.90
N ILE A 96 -17.43 17.20 11.60
CA ILE A 96 -16.57 18.34 11.90
C ILE A 96 -16.97 19.56 11.08
N MET A 97 -17.11 19.44 9.75
CA MET A 97 -17.38 20.60 8.89
C MET A 97 -18.87 20.88 8.65
N GLY A 98 -19.73 19.92 8.92
CA GLY A 98 -21.16 19.95 8.61
C GLY A 98 -21.49 19.52 7.18
N PRO A 99 -22.74 19.09 6.90
CA PRO A 99 -23.11 18.46 5.63
C PRO A 99 -22.87 19.34 4.40
N ALA A 100 -23.25 20.62 4.45
CA ALA A 100 -23.12 21.54 3.32
C ALA A 100 -21.65 21.79 2.90
N LYS A 101 -20.75 21.92 3.89
CA LYS A 101 -19.31 22.08 3.63
C LYS A 101 -18.69 20.75 3.17
N TYR A 102 -19.18 19.63 3.71
CA TYR A 102 -18.76 18.29 3.31
C TYR A 102 -19.10 17.96 1.86
N GLU A 103 -20.29 18.36 1.37
CA GLU A 103 -20.64 18.23 -0.05
C GLU A 103 -19.68 19.01 -0.96
N LYS A 104 -19.36 20.26 -0.60
CA LYS A 104 -18.39 21.07 -1.35
C LYS A 104 -17.00 20.41 -1.38
N PHE A 105 -16.57 19.84 -0.26
CA PHE A 105 -15.34 19.06 -0.17
C PHE A 105 -15.36 17.85 -1.11
N LYS A 106 -16.41 17.02 -1.07
CA LYS A 106 -16.56 15.86 -1.96
C LYS A 106 -16.55 16.24 -3.43
N ASN A 107 -17.26 17.32 -3.80
CA ASN A 107 -17.30 17.80 -5.17
C ASN A 107 -15.91 18.18 -5.68
N LYS A 108 -15.12 18.88 -4.87
CA LYS A 108 -13.77 19.31 -5.25
C LYS A 108 -12.75 18.18 -5.33
N TYR A 109 -12.68 17.31 -4.31
CA TYR A 109 -11.59 16.33 -4.19
C TYR A 109 -11.95 14.94 -4.72
N TYR A 110 -13.25 14.63 -4.80
CA TYR A 110 -13.75 13.30 -5.20
C TYR A 110 -14.71 13.38 -6.38
N LYS A 111 -14.79 14.53 -7.07
CA LYS A 111 -15.67 14.72 -8.23
C LYS A 111 -17.14 14.38 -7.93
N GLY A 112 -17.57 14.69 -6.70
CA GLY A 112 -18.92 14.41 -6.18
C GLY A 112 -19.16 12.96 -5.77
N GLN A 113 -18.18 12.08 -5.94
CA GLN A 113 -18.29 10.68 -5.55
C GLN A 113 -18.14 10.54 -4.03
N ASN A 114 -18.83 9.54 -3.45
CA ASN A 114 -18.63 9.18 -2.06
C ASN A 114 -17.19 8.66 -1.86
N PRO A 115 -16.36 9.31 -1.02
CA PRO A 115 -14.99 8.89 -0.79
C PRO A 115 -14.88 7.44 -0.28
N VAL A 116 -15.86 6.98 0.53
CA VAL A 116 -15.93 5.57 0.98
C VAL A 116 -15.97 4.61 -0.21
N ALA A 117 -16.69 4.97 -1.28
CA ALA A 117 -16.81 4.18 -2.50
C ALA A 117 -15.58 4.30 -3.42
N VAL A 118 -14.86 5.43 -3.38
CA VAL A 118 -13.57 5.59 -4.07
C VAL A 118 -12.55 4.63 -3.50
N TYR A 119 -12.37 4.62 -2.17
CA TYR A 119 -11.46 3.68 -1.51
C TYR A 119 -11.98 2.24 -1.52
N ASN A 120 -13.29 2.00 -1.71
CA ASN A 120 -13.80 0.64 -1.96
C ASN A 120 -13.34 0.07 -3.30
N ARG A 121 -13.35 0.89 -4.36
CA ARG A 121 -12.99 0.45 -5.72
C ARG A 121 -11.51 0.10 -5.85
N ASN A 122 -10.64 0.78 -5.11
CA ASN A 122 -9.21 0.46 -5.09
C ASN A 122 -8.91 -0.96 -4.57
N LYS A 123 -9.73 -1.51 -3.66
CA LYS A 123 -9.62 -2.91 -3.19
C LYS A 123 -9.86 -3.93 -4.31
N ASN A 124 -10.84 -3.69 -5.17
CA ASN A 124 -11.15 -4.58 -6.29
C ASN A 124 -10.03 -4.55 -7.34
N ASN A 125 -9.44 -3.39 -7.58
CA ASN A 125 -8.28 -3.23 -8.45
C ASN A 125 -7.03 -3.89 -7.85
N TYR A 126 -6.83 -3.81 -6.53
CA TYR A 126 -5.74 -4.49 -5.86
C TYR A 126 -5.87 -6.01 -5.95
N LYS A 127 -7.04 -6.58 -5.62
CA LYS A 127 -7.29 -8.03 -5.78
C LYS A 127 -7.06 -8.47 -7.23
N SER A 128 -7.58 -7.71 -8.20
CA SER A 128 -7.34 -7.97 -9.62
C SER A 128 -5.85 -7.91 -9.98
N THR A 129 -5.11 -6.94 -9.46
CA THR A 129 -3.67 -6.79 -9.70
C THR A 129 -2.85 -7.92 -9.07
N GLN A 130 -3.18 -8.35 -7.85
CA GLN A 130 -2.52 -9.48 -7.20
C GLN A 130 -2.82 -10.80 -7.91
N VAL A 131 -4.08 -11.01 -8.32
CA VAL A 131 -4.48 -12.17 -9.15
C VAL A 131 -3.72 -12.17 -10.47
N LYS A 132 -3.60 -11.02 -11.15
CA LYS A 132 -2.80 -10.88 -12.37
C LYS A 132 -1.33 -11.21 -12.12
N LYS A 133 -0.70 -10.65 -11.08
CA LYS A 133 0.70 -10.94 -10.71
C LYS A 133 0.90 -12.44 -10.42
N TYR A 134 0.02 -13.04 -9.62
CA TYR A 134 0.02 -14.47 -9.34
C TYR A 134 -0.10 -15.29 -10.62
N ASN A 135 -1.05 -14.97 -11.49
CA ASN A 135 -1.25 -15.68 -12.76
C ASN A 135 -0.04 -15.53 -13.70
N THR A 136 0.60 -14.35 -13.75
CA THR A 136 1.84 -14.14 -14.51
C THR A 136 3.01 -14.95 -13.93
N ILE A 137 3.13 -15.04 -12.61
CA ILE A 137 4.16 -15.89 -11.98
C ILE A 137 3.86 -17.37 -12.25
N LYS A 138 2.60 -17.79 -12.12
CA LYS A 138 2.15 -19.15 -12.42
C LYS A 138 2.38 -19.55 -13.88
N SER A 139 2.16 -18.65 -14.83
CA SER A 139 2.44 -18.89 -16.26
C SER A 139 3.93 -18.86 -16.60
N ARG A 140 4.74 -18.14 -15.82
CA ARG A 140 6.21 -18.16 -15.93
C ARG A 140 6.82 -19.41 -15.33
N LYS A 141 6.21 -19.99 -14.29
CA LYS A 141 6.63 -21.29 -13.73
C LYS A 141 6.61 -22.32 -14.86
N PRO A 142 7.67 -23.14 -14.99
CA PRO A 142 7.67 -24.20 -15.98
C PRO A 142 6.47 -25.10 -15.73
N VAL A 143 5.67 -25.35 -16.77
CA VAL A 143 4.61 -26.35 -16.70
C VAL A 143 5.31 -27.68 -16.51
N ILE A 144 5.09 -28.30 -15.36
CA ILE A 144 5.55 -29.64 -15.05
C ILE A 144 4.41 -30.58 -15.43
N ASN A 145 4.62 -31.41 -16.44
CA ASN A 145 3.70 -32.47 -16.82
C ASN A 145 4.38 -33.80 -16.48
N ASN A 146 3.76 -34.63 -15.63
CA ASN A 146 4.33 -35.90 -15.14
C ASN A 146 5.77 -35.78 -14.60
N GLY A 147 6.07 -34.72 -13.84
CA GLY A 147 7.41 -34.52 -13.25
C GLY A 147 8.45 -33.88 -14.18
N VAL A 148 8.10 -33.57 -15.43
CA VAL A 148 9.04 -33.05 -16.44
C VAL A 148 8.79 -31.57 -16.73
N ASN A 149 9.84 -30.73 -16.60
CA ASN A 149 9.82 -29.32 -16.95
C ASN A 149 9.77 -29.12 -18.48
N THR A 150 8.64 -28.66 -18.99
CA THR A 150 8.41 -28.47 -20.44
C THR A 150 9.36 -27.48 -21.13
N LYS A 151 9.85 -26.45 -20.44
CA LYS A 151 10.86 -25.52 -20.99
C LYS A 151 12.22 -26.19 -21.12
N SER A 152 12.61 -26.96 -20.11
CA SER A 152 13.83 -27.77 -20.13
C SER A 152 13.77 -28.83 -21.24
N MET A 153 12.59 -29.42 -21.47
CA MET A 153 12.39 -30.41 -22.53
C MET A 153 12.46 -29.79 -23.93
N LYS A 154 11.83 -28.62 -24.14
CA LYS A 154 11.96 -27.89 -25.43
C LYS A 154 13.42 -27.51 -25.73
N GLU A 155 14.15 -27.08 -24.70
CA GLU A 155 15.56 -26.74 -24.80
C GLU A 155 16.44 -27.97 -25.11
N TYR A 156 16.15 -29.11 -24.47
CA TYR A 156 16.78 -30.39 -24.76
C TYR A 156 16.56 -30.83 -26.21
N GLU A 157 15.31 -30.85 -26.69
CA GLU A 157 15.00 -31.25 -28.07
C GLU A 157 15.63 -30.33 -29.12
N ARG A 158 15.68 -29.01 -28.84
CA ARG A 158 16.36 -28.05 -29.71
C ARG A 158 17.86 -28.32 -29.81
N ARG A 159 18.53 -28.63 -28.69
CA ARG A 159 19.97 -28.95 -28.65
C ARG A 159 20.29 -30.33 -29.21
N LYS A 160 19.39 -31.30 -29.05
CA LYS A 160 19.51 -32.64 -29.64
C LYS A 160 19.60 -32.56 -31.17
N LYS A 161 18.85 -31.63 -31.79
CA LYS A 161 18.92 -31.37 -33.24
C LYS A 161 20.26 -30.80 -33.72
N LEU A 162 21.05 -30.19 -32.84
CA LEU A 162 22.37 -29.62 -33.18
C LEU A 162 23.49 -30.68 -33.17
N ASN A 163 23.24 -31.86 -32.57
CA ASN A 163 24.15 -33.01 -32.52
C ASN A 163 25.59 -32.68 -32.05
N ASP A 164 25.75 -31.69 -31.18
CA ASP A 164 27.02 -31.17 -30.65
C ASP A 164 27.33 -31.66 -29.23
N GLY A 165 26.54 -32.61 -28.72
CA GLY A 165 26.62 -33.12 -27.34
C GLY A 165 26.09 -32.17 -26.25
N SER A 166 25.72 -30.93 -26.58
CA SER A 166 25.29 -29.92 -25.58
C SER A 166 23.97 -30.24 -24.89
N HIS A 167 23.15 -31.13 -25.47
CA HIS A 167 21.88 -31.59 -24.89
C HIS A 167 22.06 -32.44 -23.62
N LEU A 168 23.23 -33.06 -23.42
CA LEU A 168 23.52 -33.91 -22.26
C LEU A 168 23.55 -33.13 -20.93
N TYR A 169 23.94 -31.86 -20.97
CA TYR A 169 24.04 -30.99 -19.79
C TYR A 169 22.69 -30.41 -19.31
N VAL A 170 21.60 -30.61 -20.07
CA VAL A 170 20.26 -30.08 -19.74
C VAL A 170 19.50 -30.97 -18.74
N LYS A 171 19.88 -32.24 -18.59
CA LYS A 171 19.14 -33.25 -17.79
C LYS A 171 19.52 -33.29 -16.29
N GLY A 172 20.57 -32.58 -15.87
CA GLY A 172 21.25 -32.81 -14.58
C GLY A 172 20.59 -32.34 -13.28
N ASN A 173 19.37 -31.76 -13.29
CA ASN A 173 18.81 -31.11 -12.08
C ASN A 173 17.52 -31.76 -11.52
N SER A 174 17.28 -33.03 -11.79
CA SER A 174 16.18 -33.79 -11.18
C SER A 174 16.63 -35.15 -10.68
N GLN A 175 17.52 -35.18 -9.69
CA GLN A 175 17.71 -36.35 -8.83
C GLN A 175 17.29 -35.97 -7.41
N GLY A 176 16.13 -36.49 -7.02
CA GLY A 176 15.61 -36.40 -5.67
C GLY A 176 16.59 -37.01 -4.67
N LYS A 177 16.59 -36.42 -3.47
CA LYS A 177 17.20 -36.98 -2.26
C LYS A 177 16.78 -38.45 -2.10
N GLY A 178 17.71 -39.38 -2.34
CA GLY A 178 17.57 -40.76 -1.92
C GLY A 178 17.62 -40.83 -0.40
N ASN A 179 16.58 -41.38 0.21
CA ASN A 179 16.60 -41.81 1.61
C ASN A 179 17.73 -42.83 1.79
N SER A 180 18.72 -42.49 2.61
CA SER A 180 19.66 -43.47 3.15
C SER A 180 18.99 -44.12 4.37
N GLN A 181 18.33 -45.25 4.15
CA GLN A 181 17.89 -46.12 5.24
C GLN A 181 19.11 -46.85 5.82
N GLY A 182 19.27 -46.70 7.13
CA GLY A 182 20.40 -47.20 7.89
C GLY A 182 20.54 -48.72 7.89
N LYS A 183 21.80 -49.12 8.02
CA LYS A 183 22.25 -50.47 8.36
C LYS A 183 21.53 -50.95 9.64
N GLY A 184 20.89 -52.11 9.55
CA GLY A 184 20.52 -52.94 10.70
C GLY A 184 20.71 -54.41 10.32
N LYS A 185 21.84 -55.00 10.72
CA LYS A 185 22.05 -56.46 10.72
C LYS A 185 21.41 -57.04 11.98
N SER A 186 20.54 -58.02 11.82
CA SER A 186 20.05 -59.00 12.81
C SER A 186 19.34 -60.06 11.96
N LYS A 187 19.62 -61.36 11.98
CA LYS A 187 20.34 -62.29 12.85
C LYS A 187 21.06 -63.29 11.95
#